data_AF-A0A413PWG4-F1
#
_entry.id   AF-A0A413PWG4-F1
#
_cell.length_a   1.000
_cell.length_b   1.000
_cell.length_c   1.000
_cell.angle_alpha   90.00
_cell.angle_beta   90.00
_cell.angle_gamma   90.00
#
_symmetry.space_group_name_H-M   'P 1'
#
loop_
_entity.id
_entity.type
_entity.pdbx_description
1 polymer ?
#
loop_
_entity_poly.entity_id
_entity_poly.type
_entity_poly.pdbx_seq_one_letter_code
_entity_poly.pdbx_strand_id
1 'polypeptide(L)' 'MNQIGESAGGCNPWPILEEDKTETDSEIKISYEFLKESSDIFENWKVN' A
#
# COMPACT_ATOMS: atom_id res chain seq x y z
N MET A 1 6.39 -7.44 -16.97
CA MET A 1 6.42 -6.08 -16.41
C MET A 1 6.40 -6.22 -14.90
N ASN A 2 7.23 -5.47 -14.19
CA ASN A 2 7.26 -5.43 -12.74
C ASN A 2 6.24 -4.38 -12.28
N GLN A 3 5.18 -4.77 -11.58
CA GLN A 3 4.11 -3.85 -11.14
C GLN A 3 4.21 -3.50 -9.64
N ILE A 4 5.29 -3.94 -8.98
CA ILE A 4 5.52 -3.66 -7.57
C ILE A 4 5.72 -2.15 -7.38
N GLY A 5 4.87 -1.51 -6.58
CA GLY A 5 4.97 -0.08 -6.27
C GLY A 5 4.43 0.85 -7.37
N GLU A 6 3.66 0.35 -8.33
CA GLU A 6 3.05 1.19 -9.38
C GLU A 6 1.54 1.35 -9.18
N SER A 7 1.02 2.56 -9.38
CA SER A 7 -0.42 2.81 -9.44
C SER A 7 -0.98 2.41 -10.81
N ALA A 8 -1.99 1.54 -10.86
CA ALA A 8 -2.73 1.22 -12.09
C ALA A 8 -4.23 1.50 -11.92
N GLY A 9 -5.01 1.56 -13.01
CA GLY A 9 -6.48 1.66 -12.95
C GLY A 9 -7.17 0.30 -12.84
N GLY A 10 -8.00 0.08 -11.80
CA GLY A 10 -8.68 -1.20 -11.52
C GLY A 10 -8.80 -1.54 -10.02
N CYS A 11 -9.10 -2.81 -9.68
CA CYS A 11 -8.99 -3.40 -8.32
C CYS A 11 -7.51 -3.57 -7.96
N ASN A 12 -6.77 -2.47 -7.97
CA ASN A 12 -5.32 -2.49 -7.82
C ASN A 12 -4.94 -2.43 -6.35
N PRO A 13 -3.89 -3.17 -5.95
CA PRO A 13 -3.25 -2.96 -4.67
C PRO A 13 -2.91 -1.48 -4.52
N TRP A 14 -3.21 -0.90 -3.36
CA TRP A 14 -2.74 0.44 -3.03
C TRP A 14 -1.21 0.41 -2.97
N PRO A 15 -0.52 1.15 -3.85
CA PRO A 15 0.92 1.03 -3.93
C PRO A 15 1.55 1.62 -2.66
N ILE A 16 2.54 0.90 -2.13
CA ILE A 16 3.47 1.44 -1.13
C ILE A 16 4.70 1.87 -1.93
N LEU A 17 4.87 3.18 -2.12
CA LEU A 17 5.99 3.73 -2.88
C LEU A 17 7.28 3.64 -2.05
N GLU A 18 8.44 3.80 -2.69
CA GLU A 18 9.75 3.80 -1.99
C GLU A 18 9.83 4.91 -0.93
N GLU A 19 9.11 6.01 -1.09
CA GLU A 19 9.00 7.10 -0.10
C GLU A 19 8.16 6.74 1.13
N ASP A 20 7.27 5.75 1.02
CA ASP A 20 6.33 5.35 2.08
C ASP A 20 6.83 4.19 2.93
N LYS A 21 7.98 3.60 2.56
CA LYS A 21 8.57 2.44 3.26
C LYS A 21 10.07 2.62 3.50
N THR A 22 10.56 1.85 4.46
CA THR A 22 11.98 1.53 4.56
C THR A 22 12.11 0.03 4.40
N GLU A 23 12.89 -0.40 3.41
CA GLU A 23 13.10 -1.80 3.08
C GLU A 23 14.55 -2.21 3.33
N THR A 24 14.73 -3.38 3.93
CA THR A 24 16.00 -4.08 4.07
C THR A 24 15.84 -5.50 3.52
N ASP A 25 16.93 -6.26 3.50
CA ASP A 25 16.91 -7.66 3.03
C ASP A 25 15.95 -8.58 3.80
N SER A 26 15.50 -8.18 5.01
CA SER A 26 14.64 -9.01 5.88
C SER A 26 13.39 -8.34 6.43
N GLU A 27 13.27 -7.02 6.32
CA GLU A 27 12.14 -6.27 6.87
C GLU A 27 11.69 -5.13 5.95
N ILE A 28 10.37 -4.92 5.95
CA ILE A 28 9.75 -3.72 5.40
C ILE A 28 9.07 -3.00 6.57
N LYS A 29 9.41 -1.73 6.76
CA LYS A 29 8.81 -0.82 7.74
C LYS A 29 7.95 0.20 7.01
N ILE A 30 6.70 0.34 7.44
CA ILE A 30 5.74 1.31 6.91
C ILE A 30 5.22 2.12 8.09
N SER A 31 5.06 3.43 7.92
CA SER A 31 4.54 4.27 9.01
C SER A 31 3.07 3.94 9.29
N TYR A 32 2.69 3.98 10.55
CA TYR A 32 1.29 3.81 10.94
C TYR A 32 0.40 4.92 10.36
N GLU A 33 0.89 6.16 10.33
CA GLU A 33 0.14 7.31 9.82
C GLU A 33 -0.19 7.13 8.33
N PHE A 34 0.72 6.63 7.50
CA PHE A 34 0.44 6.31 6.08
C PHE A 34 -0.73 5.34 5.93
N LEU A 35 -0.74 4.25 6.73
CA LEU A 35 -1.83 3.26 6.70
C LEU A 35 -3.16 3.84 7.17
N LYS A 36 -3.10 4.73 8.16
CA LYS A 36 -4.27 5.41 8.72
C LYS A 36 -4.86 6.42 7.75
N GLU A 37 -4.05 7.21 7.05
CA GLU A 37 -4.50 8.11 5.99
C GLU A 37 -5.12 7.35 4.81
N SER A 38 -4.66 6.12 4.60
CA SER A 38 -5.17 5.22 3.57
C SER A 38 -6.41 4.42 4.00
N SER A 39 -6.97 4.64 5.20
CA SER A 39 -8.04 3.78 5.76
C SER A 39 -9.28 3.66 4.87
N ASP A 40 -9.61 4.75 4.16
CA ASP A 40 -10.83 4.89 3.37
C ASP A 40 -10.90 3.86 2.23
N ILE A 41 -9.74 3.45 1.70
CA ILE A 41 -9.67 2.43 0.64
C ILE A 41 -10.07 1.03 1.15
N PHE A 42 -9.98 0.81 2.46
CA PHE A 42 -10.34 -0.44 3.09
C PHE A 42 -11.78 -0.44 3.62
N GLU A 43 -12.52 0.67 3.62
CA GLU A 43 -13.85 0.75 4.24
C GLU A 43 -14.85 -0.29 3.71
N ASN A 44 -14.72 -0.69 2.45
CA ASN A 44 -15.65 -1.62 1.79
C ASN A 44 -15.13 -3.08 1.73
N TRP A 45 -13.99 -3.39 2.33
CA TRP A 45 -13.33 -4.70 2.17
C TRP A 45 -14.08 -5.90 2.79
N LYS A 46 -14.99 -5.63 3.73
CA LYS A 46 -15.78 -6.63 4.46
C LYS A 46 -17.26 -6.60 4.12
N VAL A 47 -17.68 -5.74 3.19
CA VAL A 47 -19.08 -5.62 2.80
C VAL A 47 -19.36 -6.66 1.72
N ASN A 48 -19.39 -7.94 2.12
CA ASN A 48 -19.91 -9.07 1.34
C ASN A 48 -20.51 -10.11 2.29
#